data_AF-A0AAD0WAD1-F1
#
_entry.id   AF-A0AAD0WAD1-F1
#
_cell.length_a   1.000
_cell.length_b   1.000
_cell.length_c   1.000
_cell.angle_alpha   90.00
_cell.angle_beta   90.00
_cell.angle_gamma   90.00
#
_symmetry.space_group_name_H-M   'P 1'
#
loop_
_entity.id
_entity.type
_entity.pdbx_description
1 polymer ?
#
loop_
_entity_poly.entity_id
_entity_poly.type
_entity_poly.pdbx_seq_one_letter_code
_entity_poly.pdbx_strand_id
1 'polypeptide(L)'
;MSSAKQLKLLGTDAINLSKITDGGTAPSIKLPKGKYAVTVTSDITYNVGSSVFCQQVILFNCAPLNTGEYEKWFYTPNTTEGCIINAEENQPIYAFIVDQVNSQDNGGSAIVTFTPIGQ
;
A
#
# COMPACT_ATOMS: atom_id res chain seq x y z
N MET A 1 15.67 17.32 8.89
CA MET A 1 14.59 16.79 8.02
C MET A 1 14.27 15.38 8.49
N SER A 2 13.00 15.00 8.54
CA SER A 2 12.60 13.61 8.87
C SER A 2 13.13 12.66 7.79
N SER A 3 13.62 11.48 8.18
CA SER A 3 14.10 10.46 7.24
C SER A 3 12.92 9.79 6.53
N ALA A 4 13.16 9.30 5.32
CA ALA A 4 12.17 8.45 4.64
C ALA A 4 11.76 7.26 5.52
N LYS A 5 10.50 6.86 5.41
CA LYS A 5 9.92 5.71 6.10
C LYS A 5 9.51 4.66 5.08
N GLN A 6 9.59 3.39 5.44
CA GLN A 6 9.31 2.29 4.52
C GLN A 6 8.29 1.32 5.12
N LEU A 7 7.42 0.79 4.27
CA LEU A 7 6.48 -0.26 4.60
C LEU A 7 6.66 -1.40 3.59
N LYS A 8 6.91 -2.61 4.10
CA LYS A 8 7.07 -3.82 3.28
C LYS A 8 5.75 -4.56 3.17
N LEU A 9 5.44 -5.01 1.95
CA LEU A 9 4.32 -5.87 1.61
C LEU A 9 4.86 -7.19 1.05
N LEU A 10 4.23 -8.31 1.40
CA LEU A 10 4.52 -9.61 0.82
C LEU A 10 3.46 -9.96 -0.22
N GLY A 11 3.86 -10.62 -1.32
CA GLY A 11 2.94 -11.12 -2.34
C GLY A 11 1.83 -12.00 -1.77
N THR A 12 2.20 -12.82 -0.78
CA THR A 12 1.31 -13.77 -0.08
C THR A 12 0.22 -13.12 0.74
N ASP A 13 0.39 -11.85 1.12
CA ASP A 13 -0.55 -11.09 1.95
C ASP A 13 -1.58 -10.32 1.10
N ALA A 14 -1.57 -10.53 -0.23
CA ALA A 14 -2.52 -9.89 -1.12
C ALA A 14 -3.97 -10.22 -0.76
N ILE A 15 -4.84 -9.22 -0.88
CA ILE A 15 -6.28 -9.40 -0.70
C ILE A 15 -6.81 -10.19 -1.90
N ASN A 16 -7.43 -11.33 -1.63
CA ASN A 16 -8.02 -12.19 -2.65
C ASN A 16 -9.47 -11.76 -2.97
N LEU A 17 -9.70 -11.28 -4.20
CA LEU A 17 -11.04 -10.84 -4.65
C LEU A 17 -12.02 -11.98 -4.89
N SER A 18 -11.54 -13.19 -5.22
CA SER A 18 -12.42 -14.35 -5.40
C SER A 18 -12.99 -14.87 -4.07
N LYS A 19 -12.39 -14.47 -2.94
CA LYS A 19 -12.78 -14.87 -1.59
C LYS A 19 -12.76 -13.69 -0.62
N ILE A 20 -13.50 -12.63 -0.94
CA ILE A 20 -13.60 -11.43 -0.08
C ILE A 20 -14.00 -11.78 1.37
N THR A 21 -14.74 -12.88 1.57
CA THR A 21 -15.13 -13.39 2.90
C THR A 21 -13.96 -13.84 3.77
N ASP A 22 -12.84 -14.24 3.17
CA ASP A 22 -11.68 -14.75 3.90
C ASP A 22 -10.84 -13.59 4.49
N GLY A 23 -11.15 -12.36 4.10
CA GLY A 23 -10.41 -11.17 4.52
C GLY A 23 -8.96 -11.18 4.04
N GLY A 24 -8.25 -10.10 4.35
CA GLY A 24 -6.80 -10.00 4.16
C GLY A 24 -6.22 -9.10 5.24
N THR A 25 -4.94 -9.29 5.56
CA THR A 25 -4.22 -8.43 6.49
C THR A 25 -3.44 -7.38 5.71
N ALA A 26 -3.66 -6.10 6.01
CA ALA A 26 -2.91 -5.01 5.41
C ALA A 26 -1.84 -4.50 6.39
N PRO A 27 -0.54 -4.51 6.03
CA PRO A 27 0.49 -3.80 6.76
C PRO A 27 0.15 -2.31 6.89
N SER A 28 0.55 -1.70 8.01
CA SER A 28 0.30 -0.27 8.26
C SER A 28 1.51 0.45 8.81
N ILE A 29 1.55 1.76 8.59
CA ILE A 29 2.57 2.65 9.13
C ILE A 29 1.93 3.93 9.69
N LYS A 30 2.46 4.42 10.81
CA LYS A 30 2.11 5.72 11.37
C LYS A 30 3.18 6.74 10.97
N LEU A 31 2.74 7.84 10.35
CA LEU A 31 3.61 8.94 9.96
C LEU A 31 3.27 10.20 10.78
N PRO A 32 4.25 11.04 11.10
CA PRO A 32 3.97 12.39 11.58
C PRO A 32 3.11 13.16 10.58
N LYS A 33 2.28 14.09 11.06
CA LYS A 33 1.45 14.96 10.21
C LYS A 33 2.31 15.70 9.17
N GLY A 34 1.88 15.69 7.91
CA GLY A 34 2.58 16.40 6.82
C GLY A 34 2.35 15.79 5.43
N LYS A 35 3.00 16.36 4.41
CA LYS A 35 2.96 15.87 3.03
C LYS A 35 4.11 14.91 2.74
N TYR A 36 3.82 13.82 2.05
CA TYR A 36 4.79 12.80 1.67
C TYR A 36 4.69 12.47 0.18
N ALA A 37 5.83 12.43 -0.50
CA ALA A 37 5.95 11.75 -1.78
C ALA A 37 6.06 10.24 -1.51
N VAL A 38 5.25 9.44 -2.19
CA VAL A 38 5.18 8.00 -2.02
C VAL A 38 5.60 7.32 -3.31
N THR A 39 6.60 6.46 -3.22
CA THR A 39 7.05 5.61 -4.33
C THR A 39 6.96 4.15 -3.94
N VAL A 40 6.88 3.28 -4.95
CA VAL A 40 6.86 1.83 -4.77
C VAL A 40 8.01 1.23 -5.57
N THR A 41 8.64 0.22 -4.98
CA THR A 41 9.51 -0.73 -5.70
C THR A 41 8.99 -2.12 -5.41
N SER A 42 8.77 -2.94 -6.44
CA SER A 42 8.17 -4.27 -6.28
C SER A 42 8.79 -5.29 -7.22
N ASP A 43 9.04 -6.48 -6.69
CA ASP A 43 9.40 -7.70 -7.44
C ASP A 43 8.31 -8.78 -7.31
N ILE A 44 7.11 -8.42 -6.86
CA ILE A 44 6.00 -9.35 -6.67
C ILE A 44 5.54 -9.94 -7.98
N THR A 45 5.38 -11.26 -8.03
CA THR A 45 4.82 -12.03 -9.15
C THR A 45 3.48 -12.61 -8.75
N TYR A 46 2.48 -12.48 -9.64
CA TYR A 46 1.17 -13.09 -9.45
C TYR A 46 1.16 -14.54 -9.90
N ASN A 47 1.04 -15.49 -8.99
CA ASN A 47 1.42 -16.90 -9.15
C ASN A 47 2.94 -17.13 -9.35
N VAL A 48 3.41 -18.29 -8.88
CA VAL A 48 4.81 -18.71 -9.04
C VAL A 48 5.09 -18.99 -10.52
N GLY A 49 5.85 -18.10 -11.16
CA GLY A 49 6.29 -18.25 -12.55
C GLY A 49 5.64 -17.29 -13.55
N SER A 50 4.71 -16.43 -13.12
CA SER A 50 4.17 -15.38 -13.97
C SER A 50 5.18 -14.28 -14.26
N SER A 51 5.14 -13.77 -15.48
CA SER A 51 5.82 -12.53 -15.89
C SER A 51 4.99 -11.27 -15.58
N VAL A 52 3.82 -11.42 -14.95
CA VAL A 52 2.97 -10.31 -14.54
C VAL A 52 3.42 -9.87 -13.15
N PHE A 53 3.99 -8.68 -13.09
CA PHE A 53 4.48 -8.08 -11.86
C PHE A 53 3.42 -7.18 -11.24
N CYS A 54 3.45 -7.04 -9.91
CA CYS A 54 2.65 -6.03 -9.23
C CYS A 54 3.11 -4.62 -9.62
N GLN A 55 2.26 -3.91 -10.34
CA GLN A 55 2.53 -2.56 -10.84
C GLN A 55 1.94 -1.45 -9.96
N GLN A 56 1.24 -1.77 -8.87
CA GLN A 56 0.58 -0.76 -8.05
C GLN A 56 0.31 -1.26 -6.64
N VAL A 57 0.39 -0.35 -5.67
CA VAL A 57 -0.05 -0.56 -4.30
C VAL A 57 -1.20 0.40 -4.01
N ILE A 58 -2.22 -0.11 -3.32
CA ILE A 58 -3.34 0.71 -2.86
C ILE A 58 -3.02 1.17 -1.44
N LEU A 59 -3.12 2.48 -1.21
CA LEU A 59 -2.95 3.10 0.10
C LEU A 59 -4.30 3.55 0.63
N PHE A 60 -4.54 3.25 1.90
CA PHE A 60 -5.74 3.65 2.60
C PHE A 60 -5.37 4.42 3.87
N ASN A 61 -5.81 5.67 3.96
CA ASN A 61 -5.70 6.46 5.18
C ASN A 61 -7.04 6.41 5.91
N CYS A 62 -7.12 5.66 7.01
CA CYS A 62 -8.37 5.54 7.77
C CYS A 62 -8.75 6.88 8.39
N ALA A 63 -9.85 7.47 7.93
CA ALA A 63 -10.67 8.28 8.81
C ALA A 63 -11.38 7.34 9.81
N PRO A 64 -11.58 7.74 11.08
CA PRO A 64 -12.32 6.92 12.03
C PRO A 64 -13.72 6.60 11.48
N LEU A 65 -14.23 5.40 11.81
CA LEU A 65 -15.50 4.79 11.35
C LEU A 65 -16.75 5.70 11.34
N ASN A 66 -16.66 6.90 11.92
CA ASN A 66 -17.77 7.76 12.27
C ASN A 66 -17.81 9.08 11.49
N THR A 67 -16.81 9.40 10.65
CA THR A 67 -16.72 10.72 9.99
C THR A 67 -17.16 10.75 8.53
N GLY A 68 -17.48 9.60 7.93
CA GLY A 68 -18.00 9.55 6.55
C GLY A 68 -16.99 9.92 5.46
N GLU A 69 -15.70 10.03 5.77
CA GLU A 69 -14.65 10.37 4.81
C GLU A 69 -14.11 9.13 4.08
N TYR A 70 -14.97 8.46 3.30
CA TYR A 70 -14.59 7.35 2.40
C TYR A 70 -13.69 7.81 1.23
N GLU A 71 -13.39 9.10 1.11
CA GLU A 71 -12.68 9.73 -0.01
C GLU A 71 -11.14 9.62 0.03
N LYS A 72 -10.56 8.76 0.87
CA LYS A 72 -9.09 8.70 1.06
C LYS A 72 -8.44 7.43 0.49
N TRP A 73 -8.90 6.98 -0.67
CA TRP A 73 -8.22 5.95 -1.47
C TRP A 73 -7.15 6.60 -2.32
N PHE A 74 -5.89 6.21 -2.12
CA PHE A 74 -4.80 6.64 -2.99
C PHE A 74 -4.25 5.43 -3.73
N TYR A 75 -4.01 5.59 -5.03
CA TYR A 75 -3.33 4.60 -5.86
C TYR A 75 -1.90 5.06 -6.06
N THR A 76 -0.92 4.24 -5.67
CA THR A 76 0.49 4.53 -5.96
C THR A 76 0.99 3.52 -7.00
N PRO A 77 1.27 3.97 -8.24
CA PRO A 77 1.87 3.11 -9.23
C PRO A 77 3.33 2.79 -8.86
N ASN A 78 3.78 1.60 -9.25
CA ASN A 78 5.17 1.14 -9.19
C ASN A 78 5.99 1.80 -10.31
N THR A 79 5.99 3.12 -10.31
CA THR A 79 6.78 3.97 -11.20
C THR A 79 7.52 5.01 -10.36
N THR A 80 8.54 5.63 -10.95
CA THR A 80 9.29 6.74 -10.32
C THR A 80 8.43 7.98 -10.07
N GLU A 81 7.25 8.06 -10.68
CA GLU A 81 6.33 9.20 -10.59
C GLU A 81 5.51 9.18 -9.28
N GLY A 82 5.24 7.99 -8.72
CA GLY A 82 4.65 7.84 -7.39
C GLY A 82 3.30 8.55 -7.19
N CYS A 83 2.98 8.91 -5.94
CA CYS A 83 1.88 9.82 -5.61
C CYS A 83 2.27 10.74 -4.44
N ILE A 84 1.43 11.74 -4.13
CA ILE A 84 1.58 12.57 -2.93
C ILE A 84 0.40 12.30 -2.00
N ILE A 85 0.69 12.07 -0.72
CA ILE A 85 -0.34 11.92 0.32
C ILE A 85 -0.14 12.94 1.43
N ASN A 86 -1.25 13.27 2.10
CA ASN A 86 -1.24 14.00 3.36
C ASN A 86 -1.47 13.00 4.50
N ALA A 87 -0.51 12.90 5.41
CA ALA A 87 -0.66 12.13 6.63
C ALA A 87 -1.25 13.02 7.74
N GLU A 88 -2.18 12.46 8.50
CA GLU A 88 -2.75 13.10 9.69
C GLU A 88 -2.20 12.44 10.96
N GLU A 89 -2.17 13.22 12.04
CA GLU A 89 -1.69 12.71 13.32
C GLU A 89 -2.57 11.57 13.84
N ASN A 90 -1.96 10.49 14.32
CA ASN A 90 -2.62 9.30 14.86
C ASN A 90 -3.47 8.47 13.86
N GLN A 91 -3.45 8.79 12.56
CA GLN A 91 -4.11 7.99 11.53
C GLN A 91 -3.09 7.07 10.83
N PRO A 92 -3.21 5.73 10.98
CA PRO A 92 -2.35 4.81 10.26
C PRO A 92 -2.69 4.78 8.77
N ILE A 93 -1.64 4.70 7.94
CA ILE A 93 -1.76 4.44 6.51
C ILE A 93 -1.56 2.95 6.30
N TYR A 94 -2.56 2.31 5.71
CA TYR A 94 -2.52 0.91 5.30
C TYR A 94 -2.08 0.82 3.85
N ALA A 95 -1.32 -0.21 3.52
CA ALA A 95 -0.93 -0.50 2.16
C ALA A 95 -1.24 -1.97 1.86
N PHE A 96 -1.84 -2.22 0.70
CA PHE A 96 -2.14 -3.59 0.27
C PHE A 96 -2.06 -3.72 -1.24
N ILE A 97 -1.93 -4.96 -1.65
CA ILE A 97 -2.00 -5.40 -3.04
C ILE A 97 -3.20 -6.33 -3.19
N VAL A 98 -3.71 -6.42 -4.41
CA VAL A 98 -4.92 -7.19 -4.71
C VAL A 98 -4.57 -8.27 -5.71
N ASP A 99 -5.10 -9.46 -5.47
CA ASP A 99 -5.04 -10.61 -6.34
C ASP A 99 -6.46 -11.05 -6.68
N GLN A 100 -6.70 -11.39 -7.94
CA GLN A 100 -8.01 -11.85 -8.39
C GLN A 100 -8.32 -13.29 -7.94
N VAL A 101 -7.31 -14.15 -7.79
CA VAL A 101 -7.52 -15.61 -7.73
C VAL A 101 -7.01 -16.24 -6.45
N ASN A 102 -5.70 -16.15 -6.16
CA ASN A 102 -5.11 -16.90 -5.05
C ASN A 102 -3.82 -16.27 -4.55
N SER A 103 -3.93 -15.42 -3.53
CA SER A 103 -2.74 -14.74 -2.98
C SER A 103 -1.66 -15.68 -2.44
N GLN A 104 -2.01 -16.92 -2.05
CA GLN A 104 -1.06 -17.87 -1.49
C GLN A 104 -0.04 -18.41 -2.51
N ASP A 105 -0.28 -18.25 -3.81
CA ASP A 105 0.70 -18.62 -4.85
C ASP A 105 1.54 -17.45 -5.34
N ASN A 106 1.38 -16.25 -4.77
CA ASN A 106 2.21 -15.10 -5.09
C ASN A 106 3.62 -15.19 -4.48
N GLY A 107 4.59 -14.59 -5.17
CA GLY A 107 5.98 -14.47 -4.72
C GLY A 107 6.42 -13.03 -4.53
N GLY A 108 7.64 -12.83 -4.02
CA GLY A 108 8.30 -11.52 -3.93
C GLY A 108 7.77 -10.59 -2.83
N SER A 109 8.19 -9.33 -2.89
CA SER A 109 7.80 -8.26 -1.98
C SER A 109 7.79 -6.87 -2.62
N ALA A 110 6.99 -5.98 -2.05
CA ALA A 110 6.98 -4.57 -2.43
C ALA A 110 7.41 -3.71 -1.25
N ILE A 111 8.16 -2.65 -1.52
CA ILE A 111 8.55 -1.62 -0.57
C ILE A 111 7.87 -0.32 -0.97
N VAL A 112 6.98 0.16 -0.11
CA VAL A 112 6.39 1.49 -0.19
C VAL A 112 7.28 2.45 0.59
N THR A 113 7.80 3.48 -0.07
CA THR A 113 8.68 4.49 0.55
C THR A 113 7.95 5.82 0.66
N PHE A 114 7.89 6.36 1.88
CA PHE A 114 7.29 7.65 2.21
C PHE A 114 8.40 8.67 2.49
N THR A 115 8.56 9.63 1.59
CA THR A 115 9.57 10.70 1.69
C THR A 115 8.89 12.01 2.08
N PRO A 116 9.23 12.61 3.23
CA PRO A 116 8.69 13.91 3.62
C PRO A 116 9.07 14.98 2.59
N ILE A 117 8.10 15.77 2.11
CA ILE A 117 8.34 16.85 1.13
C ILE A 117 7.94 18.25 1.63
N GLY A 118 7.36 18.36 2.82
CA GLY A 118 7.00 19.63 3.44
C GLY A 118 5.64 19.60 4.14
N GLN A 119 5.24 20.75 4.69
CA GLN A 119 3.87 21.01 5.16
C GLN A 119 3.05 21.69 4.07
#